data_AF-A0A7J4LUJ0-F1
#
_entry.id   AF-A0A7J4LUJ0-F1
#
_cell.length_a   1.000
_cell.length_b   1.000
_cell.length_c   1.000
_cell.angle_alpha   90.00
_cell.angle_beta   90.00
_cell.angle_gamma   90.00
#
_symmetry.space_group_name_H-M   'P 1'
#
loop_
_entity.id
_entity.type
_entity.pdbx_description
1 polymer ?
#
loop_
_entity_poly.entity_id
_entity_poly.type
_entity_poly.pdbx_seq_one_letter_code
_entity_poly.pdbx_strand_id
1 'polypeptide(L)'
;MPRGRPVRSQVRQNMIEILYFIKRASGYDLYKIYRAVYPQVTLRLMYYHLKKGVSLGEFVVDKIEKVSGDFSWGSTSEKIVYTLGPQAKPRLDKRVKDYLAQSGGKR
;
A
#
# COMPACT_ATOMS: atom_id res chain seq x y z
N MET A 1 -15.13 13.19 23.20
CA MET A 1 -14.79 12.45 21.96
C MET A 1 -15.50 13.13 20.79
N PRO A 2 -14.81 13.54 19.71
CA PRO A 2 -15.48 14.21 18.61
C PRO A 2 -16.40 13.21 17.89
N ARG A 3 -17.69 13.54 17.81
CA ARG A 3 -18.70 12.78 17.05
C ARG A 3 -18.46 13.02 15.56
N GLY A 4 -18.09 11.98 14.84
CA GLY A 4 -17.90 11.98 13.38
C GLY A 4 -17.14 10.73 12.92
N ARG A 5 -17.45 10.24 11.72
CA ARG A 5 -16.66 9.16 11.11
C ARG A 5 -15.21 9.66 11.00
N PRO A 6 -14.21 8.93 11.51
CA PRO A 6 -12.83 9.41 11.49
C PRO A 6 -12.45 9.81 10.06
N VAL A 7 -11.94 11.05 9.92
CA VAL A 7 -11.53 11.64 8.62
C VAL A 7 -10.49 10.75 7.91
N ARG A 8 -9.75 9.96 8.69
CA ARG A 8 -8.69 9.06 8.22
C ARG A 8 -9.13 7.60 8.36
N SER A 9 -9.05 6.86 7.26
CA SER A 9 -9.20 5.40 7.29
C SER A 9 -7.95 4.79 7.91
N GLN A 10 -8.13 3.92 8.91
CA GLN A 10 -7.02 3.13 9.48
C GLN A 10 -6.29 2.33 8.40
N VAL A 11 -7.03 1.81 7.41
CA VAL A 11 -6.45 1.04 6.30
C VAL A 11 -5.51 1.91 5.46
N ARG A 12 -5.89 3.15 5.13
CA ARG A 12 -4.98 4.07 4.42
C ARG A 12 -3.76 4.44 5.26
N GLN A 13 -3.94 4.68 6.55
CA GLN A 13 -2.81 4.96 7.44
C GLN A 13 -1.82 3.80 7.45
N ASN A 14 -2.30 2.56 7.64
CA ASN A 14 -1.47 1.36 7.60
C ASN A 14 -0.69 1.21 6.28
N MET A 15 -1.33 1.53 5.15
CA MET A 15 -0.67 1.54 3.84
C MET A 15 0.43 2.62 3.74
N ILE A 16 0.20 3.81 4.31
CA ILE A 16 1.21 4.87 4.42
C ILE A 16 2.40 4.38 5.25
N GLU A 17 2.17 3.71 6.39
CA GLU A 17 3.25 3.16 7.20
C GLU A 17 4.11 2.17 6.40
N ILE A 18 3.49 1.27 5.65
CA ILE A 18 4.21 0.31 4.81
C ILE A 18 5.06 1.02 3.75
N LEU A 19 4.44 1.91 2.97
CA LEU A 19 5.12 2.66 1.91
C LEU A 19 6.23 3.58 2.45
N TYR A 20 6.10 4.07 3.68
CA TYR A 20 7.16 4.86 4.31
C TYR A 20 8.48 4.09 4.43
N PHE A 21 8.42 2.81 4.80
CA PHE A 21 9.61 1.99 4.97
C PHE A 21 10.12 1.44 3.63
N ILE A 22 9.25 0.89 2.78
CA ILE A 22 9.66 0.23 1.52
C ILE A 22 9.81 1.20 0.33
N LYS A 23 9.41 2.47 0.51
CA LYS A 23 9.44 3.58 -0.45
C LYS A 23 8.49 3.46 -1.64
N ARG A 24 8.40 2.28 -2.25
CA ARG A 24 7.52 2.01 -3.40
C ARG A 24 7.03 0.57 -3.39
N ALA A 25 5.79 0.36 -3.82
CA ALA A 25 5.24 -0.96 -4.04
C ALA A 25 4.05 -0.92 -5.00
N SER A 26 3.77 -2.06 -5.65
CA SER A 26 2.49 -2.20 -6.33
C SER A 26 1.35 -2.41 -5.36
N GLY A 27 0.12 -2.22 -5.85
CA GLY A 27 -1.08 -2.55 -5.07
C GLY A 27 -1.08 -4.00 -4.58
N TYR A 28 -0.57 -4.97 -5.36
CA TYR A 28 -0.55 -6.36 -4.91
C TYR A 28 0.57 -6.64 -3.90
N ASP A 29 1.76 -6.06 -4.06
CA ASP A 29 2.87 -6.26 -3.11
C ASP A 29 2.56 -5.59 -1.77
N LEU A 30 1.98 -4.38 -1.81
CA LEU A 30 1.49 -3.67 -0.64
C LEU A 30 0.46 -4.51 0.13
N TYR A 31 -0.41 -5.23 -0.58
CA TYR A 31 -1.42 -6.10 0.02
C TYR A 31 -0.82 -7.28 0.77
N LYS A 32 0.23 -7.90 0.21
CA LYS A 32 0.93 -9.01 0.86
C LYS A 32 1.54 -8.57 2.19
N ILE A 33 2.24 -7.45 2.19
CA ILE A 33 2.84 -6.89 3.41
C ILE A 33 1.74 -6.49 4.40
N TYR A 34 0.68 -5.85 3.92
CA TYR A 34 -0.45 -5.45 4.75
C TYR A 34 -1.04 -6.64 5.51
N ARG A 35 -1.31 -7.76 4.83
CA ARG A 35 -1.88 -8.96 5.48
C ARG A 35 -0.95 -9.63 6.48
N ALA A 36 0.35 -9.44 6.34
CA ALA A 36 1.33 -9.98 7.28
C ALA A 36 1.43 -9.14 8.57
N VAL A 37 1.17 -7.83 8.49
CA VAL A 37 1.37 -6.89 9.62
C VAL A 37 0.05 -6.49 10.30
N TYR A 38 -1.07 -6.47 9.55
CA TYR A 38 -2.34 -5.89 9.98
C TYR A 38 -3.52 -6.86 9.78
N PRO A 39 -4.68 -6.60 10.43
CA PRO A 39 -5.89 -7.40 10.23
C PRO A 39 -6.28 -7.50 8.76
N GLN A 40 -6.74 -8.67 8.32
CA GLN A 40 -7.00 -8.91 6.91
C GLN A 40 -8.09 -7.98 6.35
N VAL A 41 -7.83 -7.44 5.16
CA VAL A 41 -8.79 -6.69 4.34
C VAL A 41 -8.88 -7.34 2.98
N THR A 42 -9.91 -7.00 2.20
CA THR A 42 -9.98 -7.46 0.80
C THR A 42 -9.07 -6.60 -0.08
N LEU A 43 -8.52 -7.22 -1.13
CA LEU A 43 -7.71 -6.52 -2.13
C LEU A 43 -8.49 -5.35 -2.77
N ARG A 44 -9.80 -5.53 -3.01
CA ARG A 44 -10.70 -4.49 -3.54
C ARG A 44 -10.78 -3.28 -2.61
N LEU A 45 -10.91 -3.48 -1.30
CA LEU A 45 -10.92 -2.39 -0.33
C LEU A 45 -9.60 -1.62 -0.34
N MET A 46 -8.49 -2.34 -0.50
CA MET A 46 -7.17 -1.72 -0.56
C MET A 46 -7.00 -0.86 -1.83
N TYR A 47 -7.44 -1.33 -2.99
CA TYR A 47 -7.45 -0.52 -4.23
C TYR A 47 -8.38 0.69 -4.14
N TYR A 48 -9.54 0.56 -3.50
CA TYR A 48 -10.40 1.71 -3.20
C TYR A 48 -9.64 2.76 -2.38
N HIS A 49 -8.88 2.31 -1.37
CA HIS A 49 -8.08 3.19 -0.53
C HIS A 49 -6.86 3.79 -1.21
N LEU A 50 -6.20 3.06 -2.13
CA LEU A 50 -5.15 3.61 -3.00
C LEU A 50 -5.73 4.72 -3.87
N LYS A 51 -6.81 4.45 -4.61
CA LYS A 51 -7.46 5.45 -5.47
C LYS A 51 -7.88 6.68 -4.68
N LYS A 52 -8.48 6.48 -3.51
CA LYS A 52 -8.88 7.60 -2.64
C LYS A 52 -7.66 8.36 -2.10
N GLY A 53 -6.60 7.67 -1.66
CA GLY A 53 -5.39 8.31 -1.16
C GLY A 53 -4.64 9.10 -2.24
N VAL A 54 -4.65 8.63 -3.49
CA VAL A 54 -4.15 9.42 -4.64
C VAL A 54 -4.94 10.72 -4.80
N SER A 55 -6.28 10.66 -4.75
CA SER A 55 -7.11 11.88 -4.84
C SER A 55 -6.91 12.86 -3.67
N LEU A 56 -6.40 12.38 -2.54
CA LEU A 56 -6.11 13.19 -1.35
C LEU A 56 -4.63 13.62 -1.28
N GLY A 57 -3.80 13.23 -2.25
CA GLY A 57 -2.35 13.49 -2.23
C GLY A 57 -1.57 12.70 -1.18
N GLU A 58 -2.18 11.68 -0.56
CA GLU A 58 -1.52 10.76 0.38
C GLU A 58 -0.64 9.75 -0.37
N PHE A 59 -0.98 9.42 -1.62
CA PHE A 59 -0.21 8.54 -2.50
C PHE A 59 0.03 9.20 -3.86
N VAL A 60 1.08 8.77 -4.56
CA VAL A 60 1.35 9.14 -5.95
C VAL A 60 1.56 7.85 -6.75
N VAL A 61 1.11 7.86 -8.00
CA VAL A 61 1.46 6.80 -8.96
C VAL A 61 2.84 7.12 -9.52
N ASP A 62 3.82 6.30 -9.19
CA ASP A 62 5.22 6.46 -9.61
C ASP A 62 5.39 6.03 -11.08
N LYS A 63 4.87 4.85 -11.40
CA LYS A 63 4.90 4.29 -12.75
C LYS A 63 3.82 3.24 -12.94
N ILE A 64 3.51 2.99 -14.21
CA ILE A 64 2.69 1.87 -14.65
C ILE A 64 3.62 0.95 -15.42
N GLU A 65 3.97 -0.19 -14.84
CA GLU A 65 4.78 -1.22 -15.50
C GLU A 65 3.88 -2.14 -16.30
N LYS A 66 4.13 -2.27 -17.59
CA LYS A 66 3.50 -3.30 -18.43
C LYS A 66 4.33 -4.57 -18.32
N VAL A 67 3.75 -5.60 -17.73
CA VAL A 67 4.35 -6.93 -17.63
C VAL A 67 3.78 -7.78 -18.75
N SER A 68 4.60 -8.03 -19.77
CA SER A 68 4.28 -8.99 -20.83
C SER A 68 4.36 -10.42 -20.28
N GLY A 69 3.37 -11.26 -20.56
CA GLY A 69 3.38 -12.66 -20.15
C GLY A 69 2.17 -13.44 -20.65
N ASP A 70 2.26 -14.77 -20.66
CA ASP A 70 1.16 -15.66 -21.01
C ASP A 70 0.20 -15.80 -19.83
N PHE A 71 -0.60 -14.75 -19.59
CA PHE A 71 -1.69 -14.84 -18.62
C PHE A 71 -2.91 -15.43 -19.31
N SER A 72 -3.71 -16.19 -18.57
CA SER A 72 -4.96 -16.81 -19.05
C SER A 72 -6.04 -15.80 -19.52
N TRP A 73 -5.75 -14.50 -19.49
CA TRP A 73 -6.68 -13.41 -19.80
C TRP A 73 -6.06 -12.34 -20.73
N GLY A 74 -4.85 -12.56 -21.27
CA GLY A 74 -4.18 -11.63 -22.18
C GLY A 74 -2.66 -11.64 -22.07
N SER A 75 -2.00 -11.03 -23.07
CA SER A 75 -0.52 -11.03 -23.20
C SER A 75 0.20 -9.98 -22.35
N THR A 76 -0.53 -9.10 -21.65
CA THR A 76 0.05 -7.99 -20.89
C THR A 76 -0.78 -7.68 -19.66
N SER A 77 -0.12 -7.48 -18.51
CA SER A 77 -0.71 -7.06 -17.25
C SER A 77 -0.09 -5.76 -16.77
N GLU A 78 -0.90 -4.82 -16.30
CA GLU A 78 -0.42 -3.53 -15.81
C GLU A 78 -0.23 -3.55 -14.29
N LYS A 79 0.99 -3.24 -13.84
CA LYS A 79 1.35 -3.12 -12.44
C LYS A 79 1.56 -1.65 -12.10
N ILE A 80 0.57 -1.07 -11.43
CA ILE A 80 0.65 0.31 -10.92
C ILE A 80 1.50 0.31 -9.66
N VAL A 81 2.60 1.07 -9.69
CA VAL A 81 3.51 1.28 -8.55
C VAL A 81 3.15 2.59 -7.86
N TYR A 82 3.02 2.52 -6.54
CA TYR A 82 2.64 3.64 -5.69
C TYR A 82 3.79 4.03 -4.77
N THR A 83 3.90 5.32 -4.52
CA THR A 83 4.81 5.96 -3.56
C THR A 83 4.03 6.87 -2.62
N LEU A 84 4.69 7.35 -1.56
CA LEU A 84 4.07 8.35 -0.68
C LEU A 84 3.92 9.69 -1.40
N GLY A 85 2.73 10.28 -1.27
CA GLY A 85 2.47 11.62 -1.74
C GLY A 85 2.83 12.69 -0.72
N PRO A 86 2.81 13.98 -1.11
CA PRO A 86 3.21 15.10 -0.26
C PRO A 86 2.30 15.29 0.97
N GLN A 87 1.06 14.79 0.94
CA GLN A 87 0.13 14.85 2.08
C GLN A 87 0.19 13.59 2.97
N ALA A 88 1.08 12.65 2.66
CA ALA A 88 1.29 11.47 3.51
C ALA A 88 1.81 11.89 4.89
N LYS A 89 1.20 11.32 5.95
CA LYS A 89 1.60 11.56 7.34
C LYS A 89 1.94 10.23 8.01
N PRO A 90 3.14 9.67 7.76
CA PRO A 90 3.60 8.44 8.39
C PRO A 90 3.76 8.65 9.91
N ARG A 91 3.46 7.61 10.70
CA ARG A 91 3.54 7.60 12.16
C ARG A 91 4.67 6.70 12.67
N LEU A 92 5.42 6.06 11.78
CA LEU A 92 6.54 5.18 12.08
C LEU A 92 6.09 3.96 12.90
N ASP A 93 5.05 3.26 12.41
CA ASP A 93 4.54 2.07 13.10
C ASP A 93 5.63 0.99 13.21
N LYS A 94 5.97 0.65 14.46
CA LYS A 94 7.00 -0.34 14.80
C LYS A 94 6.67 -1.72 14.23
N ARG A 95 5.39 -2.09 14.11
CA ARG A 95 4.99 -3.41 13.59
C ARG A 95 5.51 -3.65 12.17
N VAL A 96 5.48 -2.60 11.34
CA VAL A 96 6.01 -2.68 9.98
C VAL A 96 7.53 -2.77 10.00
N LYS A 97 8.19 -1.97 10.84
CA LYS A 97 9.65 -2.01 11.00
C LYS A 97 10.13 -3.39 11.43
N ASP A 98 9.47 -3.98 12.42
CA ASP A 98 9.81 -5.29 12.97
C ASP A 98 9.60 -6.40 11.93
N TYR A 99 8.49 -6.36 11.19
CA TYR A 99 8.23 -7.30 10.10
C TYR A 99 9.29 -7.24 9.00
N LEU A 100 9.70 -6.03 8.60
CA LEU A 100 10.73 -5.85 7.57
C LEU A 100 12.12 -6.27 8.07
N ALA A 101 12.43 -6.03 9.35
CA ALA A 101 13.68 -6.49 9.96
C ALA A 101 13.77 -8.02 10.02
N GLN A 102 12.68 -8.70 10.40
CA GLN A 102 12.60 -10.16 10.43
C GLN A 102 12.64 -10.77 9.02
N SER A 103 11.96 -10.14 8.05
CA SER A 103 11.91 -10.63 6.67
C SER A 103 13.23 -10.37 5.90
N GLY A 104 14.00 -9.36 6.31
CA GLY A 104 15.32 -9.04 5.73
C GLY A 104 16.45 -9.98 6.16
N GLY A 105 16.22 -10.84 7.16
CA GLY A 105 17.17 -11.87 7.62
C GLY A 105 17.03 -13.23 6.92
N LYS A 106 16.09 -13.37 5.97
CA LYS A 106 16.01 -14.51 5.05
C LYS A 106 16.53 -14.09 3.68
N ARG A 107 17.84 -13.96 3.56
CA ARG A 107 18.57 -13.95 2.30
C ARG A 107 19.65 -15.00 2.36
#